data_AF-A0A8T5WNP2-F1
#
_entry.id   AF-A0A8T5WNP2-F1
#
_cell.length_a   1.000
_cell.length_b   1.000
_cell.length_c   1.000
_cell.angle_alpha   90.00
_cell.angle_beta   90.00
_cell.angle_gamma   90.00
#
_symmetry.space_group_name_H-M   'P 1'
#
loop_
_entity.id
_entity.type
_entity.pdbx_description
1 polymer ?
#
loop_
_entity_poly.entity_id
_entity_poly.type
_entity_poly.pdbx_seq_one_letter_code
_entity_poly.pdbx_strand_id
1 'polypeptide(L)' 'MEYDLELERVAEEINTAQAKTVLIQLGDGLKPQGTEILDFLEKKTTAQIFLWLDTCYG' A
#
# COMPACT_ATOMS: atom_id res chain seq x y z
N MET A 1 5.54 -16.15 -1.70
CA MET A 1 5.90 -14.74 -1.43
C MET A 1 7.13 -14.77 -0.55
N GLU A 2 8.22 -14.15 -0.97
CA GLU A 2 9.50 -14.19 -0.23
C GLU A 2 9.64 -12.99 0.73
N TYR A 3 8.76 -11.99 0.60
CA TYR A 3 8.74 -10.78 1.44
C TYR A 3 7.48 -10.73 2.30
N ASP A 4 7.64 -10.37 3.56
CA ASP A 4 6.55 -9.95 4.44
C ASP A 4 6.34 -8.44 4.25
N LEU A 5 5.18 -8.05 3.71
CA LEU A 5 4.83 -6.65 3.44
C LEU A 5 4.16 -5.97 4.64
N GLU A 6 3.93 -6.69 5.75
CA GLU A 6 3.35 -6.16 6.99
C GLU A 6 2.02 -5.40 6.79
N LEU A 7 1.18 -5.83 5.83
CA LEU A 7 0.01 -5.06 5.39
C LEU A 7 -1.02 -4.79 6.50
N GLU A 8 -1.18 -5.70 7.47
CA GLU A 8 -2.05 -5.46 8.63
C GLU A 8 -1.55 -4.28 9.48
N ARG A 9 -0.23 -4.19 9.71
CA ARG A 9 0.38 -3.05 10.43
C ARG A 9 0.19 -1.75 9.65
N VAL A 10 0.36 -1.80 8.32
CA VAL A 10 0.14 -0.63 7.45
C VAL A 10 -1.30 -0.14 7.54
N ALA A 11 -2.29 -1.04 7.51
CA ALA A 11 -3.69 -0.66 7.66
C ALA A 11 -4.01 -0.06 9.03
N GLU A 12 -3.44 -0.62 10.10
CA GLU A 12 -3.57 -0.08 11.46
C GLU A 12 -3.00 1.35 11.55
N GLU A 13 -1.83 1.59 10.96
CA GLU A 13 -1.20 2.91 10.94
C GLU A 13 -2.03 3.94 10.16
N ILE A 14 -2.57 3.56 8.99
CA ILE A 14 -3.44 4.43 8.18
C ILE A 14 -4.69 4.85 8.99
N ASN A 15 -5.32 3.89 9.66
CA ASN A 15 -6.50 4.14 10.49
C ASN A 15 -6.17 5.02 11.71
N THR A 16 -5.05 4.74 12.38
CA THR A 16 -4.57 5.50 13.54
C THR A 16 -4.23 6.94 13.17
N ALA A 17 -3.56 7.13 12.02
CA ALA A 17 -3.26 8.45 11.46
C ALA A 17 -4.50 9.18 10.92
N GLN A 18 -5.66 8.50 10.84
CA GLN A 18 -6.89 9.01 10.21
C GLN A 18 -6.64 9.56 8.80
N ALA A 19 -5.73 8.92 8.06
CA ALA A 19 -5.35 9.37 6.74
C ALA A 19 -6.53 9.22 5.77
N LYS A 20 -6.83 10.28 5.02
CA LYS A 20 -7.91 10.29 4.02
C LYS A 20 -7.44 9.87 2.64
N THR A 21 -6.15 10.06 2.37
CA THR A 21 -5.52 9.78 1.08
C THR A 21 -4.13 9.23 1.34
N VAL A 22 -3.81 8.12 0.69
CA VAL A 22 -2.52 7.42 0.82
C VAL A 22 -1.99 7.11 -0.56
N LEU A 23 -0.70 7.39 -0.78
CA LEU A 23 0.02 7.00 -1.99
C LEU A 23 1.04 5.92 -1.63
N ILE A 24 1.00 4.81 -2.37
CA ILE A 24 1.90 3.67 -2.18
C ILE A 24 2.96 3.71 -3.26
N GLN A 25 4.22 3.63 -2.84
CA GLN A 25 5.35 3.51 -3.74
C GLN A 25 5.98 2.13 -3.57
N LEU A 26 6.19 1.44 -4.68
CA LEU A 26 6.78 0.10 -4.71
C LEU A 26 8.00 0.12 -5.63
N GLY A 27 9.05 -0.60 -5.23
CA GLY A 27 10.13 -0.94 -6.15
C GLY A 27 9.60 -1.76 -7.33
N ASP A 28 10.28 -1.71 -8.47
CA ASP A 28 9.78 -2.31 -9.72
C ASP A 28 9.48 -3.82 -9.58
N GLY A 29 10.24 -4.55 -8.76
CA GLY A 29 9.99 -5.97 -8.48
C GLY A 29 8.70 -6.27 -7.71
N LEU A 30 8.15 -5.29 -6.99
CA LEU A 30 6.93 -5.41 -6.20
C LEU A 30 5.69 -4.83 -6.90
N LYS A 31 5.87 -4.03 -7.95
CA LYS A 31 4.76 -3.44 -8.73
C LYS A 31 3.73 -4.47 -9.25
N PRO A 32 4.09 -5.70 -9.67
CA PRO A 32 3.10 -6.70 -10.07
C PRO A 32 2.09 -7.07 -8.96
N GLN A 33 2.45 -6.85 -7.69
CA GLN A 33 1.59 -7.08 -6.53
C GLN A 33 0.81 -5.83 -6.10
N GLY A 34 1.01 -4.70 -6.78
CA GLY A 34 0.41 -3.42 -6.41
C GLY A 34 -1.11 -3.47 -6.30
N THR A 35 -1.79 -4.17 -7.21
CA THR A 35 -3.25 -4.34 -7.16
C THR A 35 -3.71 -5.11 -5.92
N GLU A 36 -3.02 -6.19 -5.54
CA GLU A 36 -3.37 -6.97 -4.35
C GLU A 36 -3.18 -6.17 -3.06
N ILE A 37 -2.11 -5.36 -3.01
CA ILE A 37 -1.83 -4.43 -1.90
C ILE A 37 -2.94 -3.36 -1.79
N LEU A 38 -3.33 -2.76 -2.92
CA LEU A 38 -4.41 -1.78 -2.97
C LEU A 38 -5.72 -2.39 -2.47
N ASP A 39 -6.13 -3.53 -3.02
CA ASP A 39 -7.36 -4.23 -2.65
C ASP A 39 -7.40 -4.58 -1.15
N PHE A 40 -6.27 -4.97 -0.58
CA PHE A 40 -6.17 -5.29 0.84
C PHE A 40 -6.40 -4.04 1.70
N LEU A 41 -5.72 -2.94 1.38
CA LEU A 41 -5.76 -1.72 2.18
C LEU A 41 -7.10 -0.98 2.04
N GLU A 42 -7.71 -1.01 0.86
CA GLU A 42 -9.05 -0.44 0.63
C GLU A 42 -10.15 -1.20 1.41
N LYS A 43 -9.99 -2.52 1.63
CA LYS A 43 -10.93 -3.29 2.46
C LYS A 43 -10.79 -3.03 3.96
N LYS A 44 -9.62 -2.57 4.39
CA LYS A 44 -9.24 -2.41 5.81
C LYS A 44 -9.23 -0.96 6.29
N THR A 45 -9.32 -0.01 5.36
CA THR A 45 -9.24 1.42 5.64
C THR A 45 -10.32 2.16 4.86
N THR A 46 -10.69 3.35 5.30
CA THR A 46 -11.60 4.25 4.55
C THR A 46 -10.84 5.27 3.70
N ALA A 47 -9.51 5.15 3.65
CA ALA A 47 -8.64 6.03 2.91
C ALA A 47 -8.75 5.75 1.41
N GLN A 48 -8.62 6.81 0.60
CA GLN A 48 -8.42 6.65 -0.83
C GLN A 48 -6.95 6.27 -1.09
N ILE A 49 -6.72 5.09 -1.65
CA ILE A 49 -5.39 4.56 -1.91
C ILE A 49 -5.02 4.78 -3.38
N PHE A 50 -3.79 5.25 -3.63
CA PHE A 50 -3.22 5.40 -4.96
C PHE A 50 -1.93 4.60 -5.08
N LEU A 51 -1.65 4.07 -6.27
CA LEU A 51 -0.37 3.43 -6.58
C LEU A 51 0.49 4.37 -7.44
N TRP A 52 1.72 4.62 -7.00
CA TRP A 52 2.72 5.31 -7.79
C TRP A 52 3.26 4.39 -8.89
N LEU A 53 2.98 4.72 -10.16
CA LEU A 53 3.35 3.89 -11.31
C LEU A 53 4.74 4.20 -11.87
N ASP A 54 5.32 5.36 -11.56
CA ASP A 54 6.66 5.71 -12.00
C ASP A 54 7.73 4.91 -11.25
N THR A 55 8.96 4.98 -11.71
CA THR A 55 10.13 4.30 -11.14
C THR A 55 10.38 4.69 -9.68
N CYS A 56 10.90 3.72 -8.91
CA CYS A 56 11.32 3.87 -7.52
C CYS A 56 12.66 3.15 -7.36
N TYR A 57 13.74 3.91 -7.10
CA TYR A 57 15.12 3.39 -7.02
C TYR A 57 15.67 3.30 -5.59
N GLY A 58 14.90 3.74 -4.58
CA GLY A 58 15.29 3.77 -3.17
C GLY A 58 14.63 4.90 -2.41
#